data_AF-A0AA43IL24-F1
#
_entry.id   AF-A0AA43IL24-F1
#
_cell.length_a   1.000
_cell.length_b   1.000
_cell.length_c   1.000
_cell.angle_alpha   90.00
_cell.angle_beta   90.00
_cell.angle_gamma   90.00
#
_symmetry.space_group_name_H-M   'P 1'
#
loop_
_entity.id
_entity.type
_entity.pdbx_description
1 polymer ?
#
loop_
_entity_poly.entity_id
_entity_poly.type
_entity_poly.pdbx_seq_one_letter_code
_entity_poly.pdbx_strand_id
1 'polypeptide(L)' 'MEKLKTYVAESWDEIKNKVTWSKYSELQSSAILVLVASTIFALVIGAMDYVFKTGLQWFYKEF' A
#
# COMPACT_ATOMS: atom_id res chain seq x y z
N MET A 1 5.78 18.31 31.82
CA MET A 1 6.31 18.31 30.43
C MET A 1 7.62 17.54 30.29
N GLU A 2 8.50 17.51 31.31
CA GLU A 2 9.75 16.75 31.23
C GLU A 2 9.54 15.26 30.99
N LYS A 3 8.59 14.63 31.68
CA LYS A 3 8.27 13.20 31.49
C LYS A 3 7.92 12.85 30.04
N LEU A 4 7.14 13.69 29.33
CA LEU A 4 6.78 13.47 27.92
C LEU A 4 8.00 13.58 27.00
N LYS A 5 8.89 14.56 27.25
CA LYS A 5 10.15 14.68 26.50
C LYS A 5 11.04 13.45 26.69
N THR A 6 11.16 12.96 27.93
CA THR A 6 11.95 11.77 28.27
C THR A 6 11.35 10.52 27.63
N TYR A 7 10.02 10.34 27.69
CA TYR A 7 9.36 9.20 27.04
C TYR A 7 9.59 9.17 25.53
N VAL A 8 9.46 10.31 24.83
CA VAL A 8 9.71 10.36 23.38
C VAL A 8 11.18 10.08 23.06
N ALA A 9 12.12 10.56 23.89
CA ALA A 9 13.54 10.29 23.72
C ALA A 9 13.88 8.81 23.92
N GLU A 10 13.31 8.17 24.95
CA GLU A 10 13.48 6.74 25.23
C GLU A 10 12.83 5.86 24.14
N SER A 11 11.62 6.21 23.67
CA SER A 11 10.97 5.50 22.56
C SER A 11 11.74 5.62 21.25
N TRP A 12 12.39 6.76 20.99
CA TRP A 12 13.24 6.92 19.81
C TRP A 12 14.49 6.04 19.87
N ASP A 13 15.11 5.96 21.05
CA ASP A 13 16.28 5.10 21.26
C ASP A 13 15.92 3.61 21.14
N GLU A 14 14.74 3.22 21.63
CA GLU A 14 14.22 1.85 21.53
C GLU A 14 13.96 1.46 20.07
N ILE A 15 13.27 2.28 19.29
CA ILE A 15 12.99 2.01 17.87
C ILE A 15 14.28 1.89 17.05
N LYS A 16 15.34 2.61 17.44
CA LYS A 16 16.61 2.61 16.73
C LYS A 16 17.52 1.43 17.11
N ASN A 17 17.62 1.12 18.39
CA ASN A 17 18.63 0.18 18.92
C ASN A 17 18.07 -1.20 19.27
N LYS A 18 16.77 -1.31 19.56
CA LYS A 18 16.12 -2.57 19.99
C LYS A 18 15.29 -3.23 18.89
N VAL A 19 15.06 -2.56 17.76
CA VAL A 19 14.32 -3.13 16.63
C VAL A 19 15.30 -3.55 15.55
N THR A 20 15.19 -4.80 15.12
CA THR A 20 15.94 -5.33 13.97
C THR A 20 15.30 -4.80 12.69
N TRP A 21 15.75 -3.64 12.23
CA TRP A 21 15.43 -3.17 10.89
C TRP A 21 16.07 -4.10 9.87
N SER A 22 15.26 -4.68 9.00
CA SER A 22 15.76 -5.37 7.82
C SER A 22 16.53 -4.38 6.95
N LYS A 23 17.50 -4.90 6.18
CA LYS A 23 18.36 -4.08 5.32
C LYS A 23 17.49 -3.29 4.33
N TYR A 24 17.83 -2.02 4.08
CA TYR A 24 17.09 -1.16 3.15
C TYR A 24 16.82 -1.79 1.78
N SER A 25 17.72 -2.66 1.29
CA SER A 25 17.53 -3.39 0.04
C SER A 25 16.37 -4.40 0.08
N GLU A 26 16.16 -5.09 1.21
CA GLU A 26 15.06 -6.05 1.39
C GLU A 26 13.72 -5.33 1.57
N LEU A 27 13.72 -4.20 2.27
CA LEU A 27 12.56 -3.32 2.40
C LEU A 27 12.11 -2.79 1.03
N GLN A 28 13.05 -2.35 0.19
CA GLN A 28 12.75 -1.92 -1.18
C GLN A 28 12.23 -3.08 -2.03
N SER A 29 12.83 -4.27 -1.92
CA SER A 29 12.34 -5.46 -2.65
C SER A 29 10.90 -5.80 -2.29
N SER A 30 10.57 -5.75 -1.00
CA SER A 30 9.20 -5.98 -0.51
C SER A 30 8.23 -4.90 -0.99
N ALA A 31 8.65 -3.63 -0.97
CA ALA A 31 7.83 -2.52 -1.45
C ALA A 31 7.56 -2.62 -2.97
N ILE A 32 8.58 -2.98 -3.75
CA ILE A 32 8.46 -3.18 -5.20
C ILE A 32 7.51 -4.34 -5.50
N LEU A 33 7.61 -5.45 -4.75
CA LEU A 33 6.70 -6.59 -4.90
C LEU A 33 5.24 -6.17 -4.70
N VAL A 34 4.95 -5.42 -3.64
CA VAL A 34 3.60 -4.91 -3.35
C VAL A 34 3.13 -3.94 -4.43
N LEU A 35 3.99 -3.06 -4.94
CA LEU A 35 3.69 -2.13 -6.02
C LEU A 35 3.29 -2.85 -7.33
N VAL A 36 4.02 -3.92 -7.67
CA VAL A 36 3.69 -4.72 -8.86
C VAL A 36 2.36 -5.46 -8.66
N ALA A 37 2.15 -6.06 -7.49
CA ALA A 37 0.90 -6.74 -7.16
C ALA A 37 -0.31 -5.78 -7.23
N SER A 38 -0.20 -4.58 -6.64
CA SER A 38 -1.27 -3.58 -6.67
C SER A 38 -1.55 -3.07 -8.08
N THR A 39 -0.53 -2.93 -8.91
CA THR A 39 -0.68 -2.57 -10.34
C THR A 39 -1.49 -3.61 -11.09
N ILE A 40 -1.24 -4.91 -10.86
CA ILE A 40 -2.00 -6.00 -11.49
C ILE A 40 -3.47 -5.94 -11.04
N PHE A 41 -3.74 -5.76 -9.74
CA PHE A 41 -5.12 -5.63 -9.25
C PHE A 41 -5.83 -4.41 -9.86
N ALA A 42 -5.15 -3.28 -9.98
CA ALA A 42 -5.71 -2.09 -10.60
C ALA A 42 -6.11 -2.33 -12.07
N LEU A 43 -5.29 -3.06 -12.84
CA LEU A 43 -5.62 -3.42 -14.22
C LEU A 43 -6.83 -4.35 -14.30
N VAL A 44 -6.92 -5.34 -13.41
CA VAL A 44 -8.05 -6.28 -13.39
C VAL A 44 -9.36 -5.57 -13.05
N ILE A 45 -9.37 -4.72 -12.02
CA ILE A 45 -10.54 -3.93 -11.63
C ILE A 45 -10.92 -2.97 -12.77
N GLY A 46 -9.94 -2.31 -13.38
CA GLY A 46 -10.17 -1.43 -14.53
C GLY A 46 -10.78 -2.16 -15.74
N ALA A 47 -10.35 -3.39 -16.01
CA ALA A 47 -10.93 -4.22 -17.06
C ALA A 47 -12.37 -4.62 -16.73
N MET A 48 -12.65 -5.01 -15.49
CA MET A 48 -14.02 -5.30 -15.04
C MET A 48 -14.93 -4.08 -15.20
N ASP A 49 -14.49 -2.91 -14.73
CA ASP A 49 -15.24 -1.66 -14.85
C ASP A 49 -15.56 -1.32 -16.31
N TYR A 50 -14.60 -1.55 -17.22
CA TYR A 50 -14.82 -1.34 -18.65
C TYR A 50 -15.89 -2.27 -19.21
N VAL A 51 -15.79 -3.58 -18.92
CA VAL A 51 -16.76 -4.59 -19.38
C VAL A 51 -18.17 -4.26 -18.87
N PHE A 52 -18.31 -3.93 -17.59
CA PHE A 52 -19.62 -3.59 -17.02
C PHE A 52 -20.17 -2.29 -17.61
N LYS A 53 -19.36 -1.25 -17.79
CA LYS A 53 -19.81 0.01 -18.40
C LYS A 53 -20.28 -0.20 -19.84
N THR A 54 -19.48 -0.88 -20.66
CA THR A 54 -19.84 -1.14 -22.06
C THR A 54 -21.05 -2.08 -22.16
N GLY A 55 -21.11 -3.12 -21.34
CA GLY A 55 -22.23 -4.06 -21.32
C GLY A 55 -23.55 -3.40 -20.91
N LEU A 56 -23.54 -2.59 -19.84
CA LEU A 56 -24.71 -1.85 -19.40
C LEU A 56 -25.12 -0.79 -20.42
N GLN A 57 -24.16 -0.06 -20.99
CA GLN A 57 -24.46 0.96 -22.01
C GLN A 57 -25.07 0.36 -23.28
N TRP A 58 -24.63 -0.84 -23.68
CA TRP A 58 -25.25 -1.58 -24.78
C TRP A 58 -26.66 -2.05 -24.43
N PHE A 59 -26.86 -2.60 -23.23
CA PHE A 59 -28.17 -3.04 -22.75
C PHE A 59 -29.19 -1.89 -22.68
N TYR A 60 -28.80 -0.74 -22.12
CA TYR A 60 -29.65 0.45 -22.06
C TYR A 60 -29.89 1.13 -23.41
N LYS A 61 -29.14 0.77 -24.46
CA LYS A 61 -29.33 1.33 -25.80
C LYS A 61 -30.37 0.55 -26.60
N GLU A 62 -30.44 -0.77 -26.39
CA GLU A 62 -31.41 -1.62 -27.08
C GLU A 62 -32.78 -1.70 -26.40
N PHE A 63 -32.90 -1.22 -25.17
CA PHE A 63 -34.15 -1.09 -24.41
C PHE A 63 -34.57 0.37 -24.29
#